data_AF-A0A1S9ARU9-F1
#
_entry.id   AF-A0A1S9ARU9-F1
#
_cell.length_a   1.000
_cell.length_b   1.000
_cell.length_c   1.000
_cell.angle_alpha   90.00
_cell.angle_beta   90.00
_cell.angle_gamma   90.00
#
_symmetry.space_group_name_H-M   'P 1'
#
loop_
_entity.id
_entity.type
_entity.pdbx_description
1 polymer ?
#
loop_
_entity_poly.entity_id
_entity_poly.type
_entity_poly.pdbx_seq_one_letter_code
_entity_poly.pdbx_strand_id
1 'polypeptide(L)'
;MNELVNLAKIVTNRRLSTLPLIPFASRTDSKTREEELLDLLTSNSSLSNLQVAKRMYSSSSTQSMAAVRKLKQRLQYKLLSHLFFLDHSDPRHPAFRRYEQQCLDMLFQATVLWRESERVLLPQMLRKVLRLALEGEFTPQAIAALEMMRSISVEVNDYSAYRTATKQMTKLSETLRAEQEAQSLFWEAKMNLARSVSSRRRLLQVLPSIIQRLEELYSKVKTFNIYDPLLKLQLIQQELDGNFEELIRITSEAERLFAQGKLNAKRFDSRFTKFYSVYAHLRARRLKGGLALAEGYLAAFHRSSNNWFAFLENYYLLAMHDGDYLLAGELLKRQQQNPFVTKISQPAQQRWELLRAYLFFVRPEEAGLRPLHFAQLVQRIPDHSRDKQGYNVAILILQFLHFLRQGDIEALLARLEGLRKYESAHLRDAATLRSRLMFRLLQLTVKENFDVKACEKKGQVLLARLQDTPPPGEAFAEIEIIPYENLWQQTLMLLRQMAEQSQQAPAR
;
A
#
# COMPACT_ATOMS: atom_id res chain seq x y z
N MET A 1 12.33 -15.69 -18.48
CA MET A 1 13.50 -14.82 -18.19
C MET A 1 13.20 -13.92 -17.02
N ASN A 2 12.02 -13.29 -17.02
CA ASN A 2 11.54 -12.40 -15.95
C ASN A 2 11.65 -13.00 -14.55
N GLU A 3 11.32 -14.29 -14.37
CA GLU A 3 11.47 -14.99 -13.08
C GLU A 3 12.93 -14.98 -12.57
N LEU A 4 13.89 -15.29 -13.45
CA LEU A 4 15.31 -15.30 -13.11
C LEU A 4 15.84 -13.88 -12.84
N VAL A 5 15.37 -12.90 -13.59
CA VAL A 5 15.66 -11.47 -13.34
C VAL A 5 15.13 -11.04 -11.96
N ASN A 6 13.92 -11.47 -11.60
CA ASN A 6 13.33 -11.17 -10.30
C ASN A 6 14.13 -11.81 -9.16
N LEU A 7 14.48 -13.09 -9.30
CA LEU A 7 15.31 -13.79 -8.32
C LEU A 7 16.69 -13.14 -8.17
N ALA A 8 17.34 -12.79 -9.28
CA ALA A 8 18.60 -12.05 -9.29
C ALA A 8 18.47 -10.72 -8.52
N LYS A 9 17.41 -9.94 -8.77
CA LYS A 9 17.14 -8.69 -8.05
C LYS A 9 16.90 -8.90 -6.56
N ILE A 10 16.21 -9.96 -6.16
CA ILE A 10 15.99 -10.28 -4.73
C ILE A 10 17.34 -10.50 -4.05
N VAL A 11 18.18 -11.36 -4.63
CA VAL A 11 19.50 -11.70 -4.08
C VAL A 11 20.41 -10.48 -4.07
N THR A 12 20.52 -9.72 -5.16
CA THR A 12 21.49 -8.61 -5.22
C THR A 12 21.10 -7.42 -4.37
N ASN A 13 19.81 -7.11 -4.24
CA ASN A 13 19.34 -5.98 -3.42
C ASN A 13 19.37 -6.27 -1.92
N ARG A 14 19.44 -7.54 -1.52
CA ARG A 14 19.35 -7.96 -0.12
C ARG A 14 20.48 -8.90 0.28
N ARG A 15 21.56 -9.01 -0.47
CA ARG A 15 22.70 -9.84 -0.06
C ARG A 15 23.36 -9.25 1.19
N LEU A 16 23.86 -10.11 2.07
CA LEU A 16 24.79 -9.69 3.11
C LEU A 16 26.06 -9.10 2.48
N SER A 17 26.59 -8.04 3.10
CA SER A 17 27.88 -7.44 2.70
C SER A 17 29.04 -8.42 2.89
N THR A 18 28.97 -9.21 3.96
CA THR A 18 29.93 -10.27 4.28
C THR A 18 29.19 -11.60 4.44
N LEU A 19 29.54 -12.58 3.62
CA LEU A 19 28.95 -13.92 3.73
C LEU A 19 29.53 -14.66 4.95
N PRO A 20 28.69 -15.29 5.79
CA PRO A 20 29.12 -16.05 6.95
C PRO A 20 29.60 -17.46 6.56
N LEU A 21 30.45 -17.56 5.56
CA LEU A 21 30.97 -18.82 5.03
C LEU A 21 32.49 -18.89 5.25
N ILE A 22 32.97 -20.04 5.71
CA ILE A 22 34.40 -20.33 5.79
C ILE A 22 34.85 -20.74 4.37
N PRO A 23 35.86 -20.06 3.78
CA PRO A 23 36.37 -20.42 2.47
C PRO A 23 37.24 -21.68 2.60
N PHE A 24 36.74 -22.82 2.10
CA PHE A 24 37.50 -24.08 2.09
C PHE A 24 38.34 -24.29 0.81
N ALA A 25 38.24 -23.39 -0.18
CA ALA A 25 39.01 -23.45 -1.43
C ALA A 25 39.51 -22.05 -1.85
N SER A 26 40.63 -22.00 -2.58
CA SER A 26 41.18 -20.77 -3.14
C SER A 26 40.22 -20.20 -4.20
N ARG A 27 39.82 -18.93 -4.03
CA ARG A 27 39.10 -18.21 -5.09
C ARG A 27 40.03 -18.01 -6.27
N THR A 28 39.64 -18.50 -7.44
CA THR A 28 40.17 -18.03 -8.72
C THR A 28 39.63 -16.63 -9.00
N ASP A 29 40.50 -15.67 -9.35
CA ASP A 29 40.14 -14.27 -9.60
C ASP A 29 39.33 -14.03 -10.90
N SER A 30 39.06 -15.07 -11.69
CA SER A 30 38.29 -14.96 -12.92
C SER A 30 36.78 -15.03 -12.68
N LYS A 31 36.03 -14.05 -13.21
CA LYS A 31 34.56 -14.04 -13.17
C LYS A 31 33.98 -15.30 -13.81
N THR A 32 33.05 -15.96 -13.14
CA THR A 32 32.40 -17.14 -13.73
C THR A 32 31.34 -16.74 -14.76
N ARG A 33 31.01 -17.64 -15.69
CA ARG A 33 29.94 -17.41 -16.67
C ARG A 33 28.57 -17.16 -16.02
N GLU A 34 28.34 -17.67 -14.82
CA GLU A 34 27.12 -17.35 -14.06
C GLU A 34 27.13 -15.91 -13.52
N GLU A 35 28.29 -15.39 -13.10
CA GLU A 35 28.46 -14.01 -12.66
C GLU A 35 28.30 -13.03 -13.84
N GLU A 36 28.86 -13.35 -15.01
CA GLU A 36 28.63 -12.58 -16.24
C GLU A 36 27.13 -12.53 -16.61
N LEU A 37 26.43 -13.66 -16.51
CA LEU A 37 24.99 -13.70 -16.76
C LEU A 37 24.22 -12.90 -15.70
N LEU A 38 24.63 -12.97 -14.43
CA LEU A 38 24.01 -12.20 -13.35
C LEU A 38 24.13 -10.69 -13.60
N ASP A 39 25.34 -10.20 -13.92
CA ASP A 39 25.61 -8.80 -14.25
C ASP A 39 24.77 -8.33 -15.45
N LEU A 40 24.63 -9.19 -16.48
CA LEU A 40 23.76 -8.93 -17.64
C LEU A 40 22.29 -8.79 -17.26
N LEU A 41 21.78 -9.65 -16.36
CA LEU A 41 20.37 -9.66 -15.94
C LEU A 41 20.03 -8.51 -14.98
N THR A 42 20.97 -8.08 -14.13
CA THR A 42 20.77 -6.92 -13.25
C THR A 42 20.84 -5.60 -14.01
N SER A 43 21.65 -5.54 -15.07
CA SER A 43 21.82 -4.34 -15.89
C SER A 43 20.72 -4.17 -16.95
N ASN A 44 20.13 -5.25 -17.47
CA ASN A 44 19.09 -5.21 -18.50
C ASN A 44 17.93 -6.17 -18.19
N SER A 45 16.78 -5.65 -17.75
CA SER A 45 15.65 -6.48 -17.31
C SER A 45 14.80 -7.11 -18.42
N SER A 46 15.04 -6.79 -19.69
CA SER A 46 14.20 -7.23 -20.84
C SER A 46 14.95 -8.05 -21.89
N LEU A 47 15.94 -8.85 -21.47
CA LEU A 47 16.71 -9.67 -22.41
C LEU A 47 15.98 -10.96 -22.80
N SER A 48 15.95 -11.26 -24.10
CA SER A 48 15.50 -12.56 -24.62
C SER A 48 16.62 -13.62 -24.53
N ASN A 49 16.26 -14.91 -24.55
CA ASN A 49 17.26 -15.99 -24.57
C ASN A 49 18.22 -15.87 -25.78
N LEU A 50 17.70 -15.42 -26.94
CA LEU A 50 18.49 -15.18 -28.16
C LEU A 50 19.51 -14.05 -27.96
N GLN A 51 19.10 -12.95 -27.31
CA GLN A 51 19.98 -11.84 -27.02
C GLN A 51 21.09 -12.24 -26.04
N VAL A 52 20.79 -13.07 -25.04
CA VAL A 52 21.79 -13.62 -24.12
C VAL A 52 22.77 -14.55 -24.86
N ALA A 53 22.27 -15.43 -25.73
CA ALA A 53 23.13 -16.33 -26.53
C ALA A 53 24.10 -15.54 -27.42
N LYS A 54 23.58 -14.52 -28.12
CA LYS A 54 24.40 -13.64 -28.96
C LYS A 54 25.44 -12.86 -28.17
N ARG A 55 25.12 -12.38 -26.95
CA ARG A 55 26.05 -11.62 -26.11
C ARG A 55 27.11 -12.47 -25.42
N MET A 56 26.76 -13.68 -24.96
CA MET A 56 27.69 -14.52 -24.17
C MET A 56 28.49 -15.52 -25.02
N TYR A 57 27.92 -16.00 -26.12
CA TYR A 57 28.50 -17.06 -26.96
C TYR A 57 28.75 -16.62 -28.41
N SER A 58 28.57 -15.33 -28.71
CA SER A 58 28.74 -14.72 -30.04
C SER A 58 27.96 -15.41 -31.17
N SER A 59 26.94 -16.21 -30.83
CA SER A 59 26.21 -17.05 -31.77
C SER A 59 24.80 -17.34 -31.28
N SER A 60 23.85 -17.46 -32.21
CA SER A 60 22.44 -17.80 -31.94
C SER A 60 22.09 -19.22 -32.36
N SER A 61 23.09 -20.10 -32.49
CA SER A 61 22.90 -21.49 -32.90
C SER A 61 22.07 -22.27 -31.86
N THR A 62 21.49 -23.39 -32.29
CA THR A 62 20.76 -24.32 -31.40
C THR A 62 21.62 -24.78 -30.22
N GLN A 63 22.92 -24.96 -30.44
CA GLN A 63 23.90 -25.33 -29.42
C GLN A 63 24.11 -24.21 -28.39
N SER A 64 24.28 -22.96 -28.82
CA SER A 64 24.43 -21.79 -27.93
C SER A 64 23.15 -21.53 -27.13
N MET A 65 21.99 -21.74 -27.74
CA MET A 65 20.71 -21.67 -27.04
C MET A 65 20.54 -22.78 -25.99
N ALA A 66 21.03 -24.00 -26.26
CA ALA A 66 21.07 -25.06 -25.27
C ALA A 66 22.05 -24.76 -24.12
N ALA A 67 23.21 -24.16 -24.42
CA ALA A 67 24.17 -23.72 -23.43
C ALA A 67 23.59 -22.63 -22.50
N VAL A 68 22.87 -21.64 -23.05
CA VAL A 68 22.15 -20.63 -22.27
C VAL A 68 21.10 -21.26 -21.36
N ARG A 69 20.35 -22.27 -21.81
CA ARG A 69 19.38 -22.97 -20.95
C ARG A 69 20.06 -23.63 -19.74
N LYS A 70 21.16 -24.36 -19.97
CA LYS A 70 21.95 -24.98 -18.88
C LYS A 70 22.54 -23.92 -17.95
N LEU A 71 23.07 -22.83 -18.50
CA LEU A 71 23.62 -21.73 -17.71
C LEU A 71 22.57 -21.06 -16.82
N LYS A 72 21.36 -20.83 -17.35
CA LYS A 72 20.24 -20.29 -16.57
C LYS A 72 19.85 -21.21 -15.41
N GLN A 73 19.77 -22.51 -15.65
CA GLN A 73 19.44 -23.48 -14.59
C GLN A 73 20.51 -23.48 -13.49
N ARG A 74 21.79 -23.44 -13.85
CA ARG A 74 22.90 -23.34 -12.88
C ARG A 74 22.86 -22.04 -12.09
N LEU A 75 22.64 -20.91 -12.77
CA LEU A 75 22.50 -19.61 -12.11
C LEU A 75 21.28 -19.59 -11.17
N GLN A 76 20.13 -20.11 -11.61
CA GLN A 76 18.93 -20.22 -10.78
C GLN A 76 19.21 -21.03 -9.50
N TYR A 77 19.87 -22.18 -9.64
CA TYR A 77 20.24 -23.01 -8.48
C TYR A 77 21.14 -22.23 -7.51
N LYS A 78 22.21 -21.59 -8.01
CA LYS A 78 23.10 -20.74 -7.19
C LYS A 78 22.32 -19.62 -6.49
N LEU A 79 21.43 -18.93 -7.20
CA LEU A 79 20.63 -17.84 -6.64
C LEU A 79 19.63 -18.33 -5.58
N LEU A 80 19.04 -19.52 -5.75
CA LEU A 80 18.20 -20.13 -4.72
C LEU A 80 19.02 -20.44 -3.46
N SER A 81 20.25 -20.95 -3.61
CA SER A 81 21.17 -21.13 -2.47
C SER A 81 21.53 -19.80 -1.80
N HIS A 82 21.60 -18.69 -2.56
CA HIS A 82 21.84 -17.37 -1.98
C HIS A 82 20.68 -16.85 -1.13
N LEU A 83 19.47 -17.42 -1.23
CA LEU A 83 18.32 -17.00 -0.39
C LEU A 83 18.55 -17.24 1.10
N PHE A 84 19.44 -18.16 1.48
CA PHE A 84 19.84 -18.40 2.87
C PHE A 84 20.75 -17.29 3.44
N PHE A 85 21.23 -16.37 2.61
CA PHE A 85 22.17 -15.31 2.99
C PHE A 85 21.62 -13.92 2.67
N LEU A 86 20.30 -13.76 2.77
CA LEU A 86 19.68 -12.45 2.65
C LEU A 86 19.81 -11.67 3.96
N ASP A 87 19.90 -10.36 3.84
CA ASP A 87 19.78 -9.44 4.94
C ASP A 87 18.30 -9.27 5.31
N HIS A 88 17.98 -9.65 6.53
CA HIS A 88 16.64 -9.55 7.13
C HIS A 88 16.50 -8.34 8.06
N SER A 89 17.52 -7.47 8.15
CA SER A 89 17.48 -6.21 8.93
C SER A 89 16.88 -5.04 8.17
N ASP A 90 16.46 -5.27 6.93
CA ASP A 90 15.89 -4.25 6.05
C ASP A 90 14.66 -3.55 6.67
N PRO A 91 14.72 -2.23 6.93
CA PRO A 91 13.65 -1.49 7.59
C PRO A 91 12.37 -1.41 6.74
N ARG A 92 12.43 -1.75 5.43
CA ARG A 92 11.25 -1.81 4.56
C ARG A 92 10.30 -2.95 4.92
N HIS A 93 10.78 -3.96 5.64
CA HIS A 93 9.99 -5.11 6.02
C HIS A 93 9.52 -5.01 7.48
N PRO A 94 8.42 -5.69 7.86
CA PRO A 94 8.05 -5.85 9.26
C PRO A 94 9.14 -6.54 10.07
N ALA A 95 9.43 -5.99 11.27
CA ALA A 95 10.47 -6.51 12.15
C ALA A 95 10.27 -7.99 12.50
N PHE A 96 9.01 -8.43 12.62
CA PHE A 96 8.70 -9.84 12.91
C PHE A 96 9.30 -10.82 11.90
N ARG A 97 9.40 -10.44 10.62
CA ARG A 97 9.93 -11.33 9.56
C ARG A 97 11.37 -11.72 9.82
N ARG A 98 12.16 -10.84 10.47
CA ARG A 98 13.53 -11.14 10.85
C ARG A 98 13.58 -12.24 11.90
N TYR A 99 12.78 -12.10 12.95
CA TYR A 99 12.76 -13.07 14.05
C TYR A 99 12.15 -14.41 13.62
N GLU A 100 11.11 -14.37 12.79
CA GLU A 100 10.50 -15.56 12.20
C GLU A 100 11.51 -16.30 11.30
N GLN A 101 12.19 -15.59 10.40
CA GLN A 101 13.24 -16.18 9.57
C GLN A 101 14.36 -16.79 10.42
N GLN A 102 14.81 -16.10 11.46
CA GLN A 102 15.83 -16.63 12.36
C GLN A 102 15.40 -17.95 13.02
N CYS A 103 14.12 -18.09 13.38
CA CYS A 103 13.58 -19.37 13.86
C CYS A 103 13.65 -20.46 12.78
N LEU A 104 13.25 -20.13 11.54
CA LEU A 104 13.29 -21.07 10.41
C LEU A 104 14.72 -21.53 10.09
N ASP A 105 15.68 -20.61 10.07
CA ASP A 105 17.09 -20.91 9.80
C ASP A 105 17.67 -21.84 10.88
N MET A 106 17.41 -21.53 12.16
CA MET A 106 17.85 -22.37 13.27
C MET A 106 17.16 -23.74 13.29
N LEU A 107 15.87 -23.84 12.91
CA LEU A 107 15.18 -25.13 12.79
C LEU A 107 15.77 -25.98 11.66
N PHE A 108 16.12 -25.36 10.53
CA PHE A 108 16.81 -26.04 9.44
C PHE A 108 18.18 -26.56 9.90
N GLN A 109 18.98 -25.72 10.56
CA GLN A 109 20.28 -26.11 11.13
C GLN A 109 20.12 -27.25 12.16
N ALA A 110 19.13 -27.16 13.06
CA ALA A 110 18.82 -28.21 14.03
C ALA A 110 18.47 -29.53 13.34
N THR A 111 17.68 -29.47 12.25
CA THR A 111 17.34 -30.66 11.46
C THR A 111 18.58 -31.31 10.85
N VAL A 112 19.53 -30.51 10.34
CA VAL A 112 20.79 -31.02 9.79
C VAL A 112 21.64 -31.64 10.92
N LEU A 113 21.83 -30.94 12.04
CA LEU A 113 22.59 -31.44 13.18
C LEU A 113 22.02 -32.76 13.73
N TRP A 114 20.69 -32.87 13.80
CA TRP A 114 20.04 -34.10 14.24
C TRP A 114 20.36 -35.28 13.30
N ARG A 115 20.34 -35.06 11.98
CA ARG A 115 20.69 -36.09 10.98
C ARG A 115 22.17 -36.49 11.06
N GLU A 116 23.05 -35.55 11.36
CA GLU A 116 24.47 -35.80 11.62
C GLU A 116 24.75 -36.37 13.03
N SER A 117 23.69 -36.73 13.77
CA SER A 117 23.77 -37.30 15.13
C SER A 117 24.50 -36.42 16.15
N GLU A 118 24.50 -35.10 15.97
CA GLU A 118 25.07 -34.15 16.93
C GLU A 118 24.15 -34.02 18.17
N ARG A 119 24.73 -34.14 19.38
CA ARG A 119 23.97 -34.30 20.63
C ARG A 119 24.11 -33.16 21.64
N VAL A 120 25.08 -32.26 21.46
CA VAL A 120 25.43 -31.22 22.45
C VAL A 120 24.89 -29.86 22.01
N LEU A 121 25.17 -29.44 20.78
CA LEU A 121 24.72 -28.17 20.22
C LEU A 121 23.23 -28.18 19.87
N LEU A 122 22.69 -29.32 19.42
CA LEU A 122 21.31 -29.47 19.01
C LEU A 122 20.31 -29.07 20.11
N PRO A 123 20.38 -29.60 21.35
CA PRO A 123 19.49 -29.14 22.43
C PRO A 123 19.67 -27.67 22.81
N GLN A 124 20.88 -27.10 22.67
CA GLN A 124 21.11 -25.68 22.91
C GLN A 124 20.43 -24.82 21.84
N MET A 125 20.53 -25.23 20.58
CA MET A 125 19.89 -24.56 19.45
C MET A 125 18.37 -24.62 19.55
N LEU A 126 17.80 -25.78 19.85
CA LEU A 126 16.35 -25.95 20.01
C LEU A 126 15.79 -25.09 21.14
N ARG A 127 16.51 -24.96 22.28
CA ARG A 127 16.13 -24.03 23.36
C ARG A 127 16.16 -22.57 22.91
N LYS A 128 17.13 -22.18 22.08
CA LYS A 128 17.18 -20.82 21.49
C LYS A 128 16.01 -20.57 20.54
N VAL A 129 15.67 -21.56 19.68
CA VAL A 129 14.48 -21.51 18.81
C VAL A 129 13.23 -21.34 19.65
N LEU A 130 13.01 -22.23 20.63
CA LEU A 130 11.81 -22.23 21.46
C LEU A 130 11.63 -20.89 22.18
N ARG A 131 12.69 -20.35 22.78
CA ARG A 131 12.66 -19.03 23.43
C ARG A 131 12.26 -17.93 22.44
N LEU A 132 12.94 -17.86 21.28
CA LEU A 132 12.65 -16.84 20.28
C LEU A 132 11.23 -16.96 19.71
N ALA A 133 10.78 -18.20 19.48
CA ALA A 133 9.46 -18.52 18.97
C ALA A 133 8.35 -18.15 19.98
N LEU A 134 8.54 -18.42 21.27
CA LEU A 134 7.58 -18.02 22.30
C LEU A 134 7.53 -16.51 22.48
N GLU A 135 8.69 -15.82 22.54
CA GLU A 135 8.75 -14.36 22.63
C GLU A 135 8.09 -13.66 21.43
N GLY A 136 8.19 -14.26 20.24
CA GLY A 136 7.59 -13.74 19.01
C GLY A 136 6.23 -14.33 18.67
N GLU A 137 5.66 -15.20 19.50
CA GLU A 137 4.39 -15.92 19.21
C GLU A 137 4.38 -16.61 17.84
N PHE A 138 5.52 -17.22 17.48
CA PHE A 138 5.69 -18.07 16.31
C PHE A 138 5.32 -19.51 16.68
N THR A 139 4.03 -19.73 16.99
CA THR A 139 3.50 -21.00 17.53
C THR A 139 3.91 -22.24 16.74
N PRO A 140 3.86 -22.26 15.38
CA PRO A 140 4.31 -23.42 14.61
C PRO A 140 5.78 -23.77 14.83
N GLN A 141 6.65 -22.76 14.90
CA GLN A 141 8.09 -22.93 15.10
C GLN A 141 8.40 -23.38 16.54
N ALA A 142 7.64 -22.91 17.52
CA ALA A 142 7.74 -23.38 18.91
C ALA A 142 7.35 -24.87 19.01
N ILE A 143 6.27 -25.29 18.34
CA ILE A 143 5.86 -26.69 18.27
C ILE A 143 6.92 -27.55 17.59
N ALA A 144 7.45 -27.13 16.43
CA ALA A 144 8.49 -27.86 15.72
C ALA A 144 9.76 -28.06 16.57
N ALA A 145 10.16 -27.04 17.34
CA ALA A 145 11.28 -27.16 18.27
C ALA A 145 11.00 -28.18 19.38
N LEU A 146 9.80 -28.14 19.98
CA LEU A 146 9.39 -29.08 21.03
C LEU A 146 9.25 -30.52 20.52
N GLU A 147 8.77 -30.70 19.30
CA GLU A 147 8.70 -32.01 18.65
C GLU A 147 10.08 -32.64 18.55
N MET A 148 11.07 -31.89 18.07
CA MET A 148 12.45 -32.37 17.97
C MET A 148 13.08 -32.60 19.35
N MET A 149 12.85 -31.71 20.32
CA MET A 149 13.30 -31.90 21.71
C MET A 149 12.71 -33.17 22.33
N ARG A 150 11.43 -33.45 22.07
CA ARG A 150 10.76 -34.67 22.54
C ARG A 150 11.38 -35.91 21.90
N SER A 151 11.66 -35.91 20.60
CA SER A 151 12.35 -37.02 19.92
C SER A 151 13.72 -37.30 20.54
N ILE A 152 14.52 -36.25 20.75
CA ILE A 152 15.84 -36.38 21.41
C ILE A 152 15.69 -36.97 22.82
N SER A 153 14.69 -36.51 23.58
CA SER A 153 14.44 -36.98 24.95
C SER A 153 14.13 -38.48 25.00
N VAL A 154 13.44 -39.02 23.98
CA VAL A 154 13.21 -40.47 23.84
C VAL A 154 14.52 -41.20 23.55
N GLU A 155 15.34 -40.69 22.62
CA GLU A 155 16.62 -41.31 22.24
C GLU A 155 17.61 -41.39 23.42
N VAL A 156 17.61 -40.39 24.31
CA VAL A 156 18.47 -40.38 25.51
C VAL A 156 17.79 -40.92 26.77
N ASN A 157 16.54 -41.40 26.66
CA ASN A 157 15.71 -41.89 27.75
C ASN A 157 15.51 -40.89 28.91
N ASP A 158 15.43 -39.58 28.61
CA ASP A 158 15.11 -38.51 29.57
C ASP A 158 13.59 -38.32 29.66
N TYR A 159 12.98 -39.03 30.61
CA TYR A 159 11.54 -39.01 30.81
C TYR A 159 10.99 -37.65 31.29
N SER A 160 11.80 -36.88 32.02
CA SER A 160 11.41 -35.57 32.55
C SER A 160 11.31 -34.54 31.43
N ALA A 161 12.33 -34.48 30.57
CA ALA A 161 12.34 -33.63 29.39
C ALA A 161 11.22 -34.03 28.42
N TYR A 162 10.99 -35.33 28.22
CA TYR A 162 9.89 -35.84 27.39
C TYR A 162 8.51 -35.36 27.87
N ARG A 163 8.21 -35.50 29.17
CA ARG A 163 6.93 -35.05 29.74
C ARG A 163 6.76 -33.54 29.64
N THR A 164 7.83 -32.80 29.91
CA THR A 164 7.82 -31.33 29.82
C THR A 164 7.53 -30.88 28.38
N ALA A 165 8.24 -31.43 27.40
CA ALA A 165 8.05 -31.09 26.00
C ALA A 165 6.63 -31.45 25.53
N THR A 166 6.13 -32.63 25.89
CA THR A 166 4.78 -33.08 25.53
C THR A 166 3.70 -32.16 26.11
N LYS A 167 3.80 -31.79 27.40
CA LYS A 167 2.84 -30.88 28.05
C LYS A 167 2.81 -29.51 27.38
N GLN A 168 3.98 -28.94 27.10
CA GLN A 168 4.07 -27.64 26.41
C GLN A 168 3.50 -27.71 24.99
N MET A 169 3.80 -28.80 24.27
CA MET A 169 3.32 -29.02 22.92
C MET A 169 1.80 -29.12 22.87
N THR A 170 1.15 -29.88 23.76
CA THR A 170 -0.32 -29.97 23.84
C THR A 170 -0.97 -28.59 24.01
N LYS A 171 -0.45 -27.78 24.94
CA LYS A 171 -0.95 -26.40 25.16
C LYS A 171 -0.78 -25.52 23.91
N LEU A 172 0.37 -25.61 23.25
CA LEU A 172 0.61 -24.85 22.02
C LEU A 172 -0.21 -25.35 20.84
N SER A 173 -0.53 -26.64 20.75
CA SER A 173 -1.43 -27.18 19.72
C SER A 173 -2.85 -26.64 19.86
N GLU A 174 -3.36 -26.49 21.09
CA GLU A 174 -4.65 -25.83 21.36
C GLU A 174 -4.62 -24.35 20.94
N THR A 175 -3.52 -23.66 21.27
CA THR A 175 -3.27 -22.27 20.84
C THR A 175 -3.27 -22.17 19.32
N LEU A 176 -2.49 -23.02 18.63
CA LEU A 176 -2.37 -23.04 17.18
C LEU A 176 -3.72 -23.26 16.50
N ARG A 177 -4.57 -24.13 17.06
CA ARG A 177 -5.92 -24.37 16.52
C ARG A 177 -6.76 -23.09 16.52
N ALA A 178 -6.76 -22.33 17.61
CA ALA A 178 -7.47 -21.06 17.70
C ALA A 178 -6.88 -20.02 16.73
N GLU A 179 -5.55 -19.98 16.58
CA GLU A 179 -4.86 -19.09 15.64
C GLU A 179 -5.18 -19.43 14.18
N GLN A 180 -5.24 -20.71 13.83
CA GLN A 180 -5.62 -21.18 12.50
C GLN A 180 -7.07 -20.84 12.17
N GLU A 181 -7.98 -20.98 13.13
CA GLU A 181 -9.38 -20.55 12.98
C GLU A 181 -9.46 -19.04 12.68
N ALA A 182 -8.78 -18.22 13.49
CA ALA A 182 -8.74 -16.78 13.28
C ALA A 182 -8.15 -16.41 11.90
N GLN A 183 -7.10 -17.11 11.48
CA GLN A 183 -6.45 -16.88 10.21
C GLN A 183 -7.33 -17.30 9.03
N SER A 184 -8.09 -18.39 9.17
CA SER A 184 -9.07 -18.86 8.19
C SER A 184 -10.18 -17.84 7.97
N LEU A 185 -10.79 -17.36 9.06
CA LEU A 185 -11.81 -16.30 9.04
C LEU A 185 -11.31 -15.04 8.33
N PHE A 186 -10.08 -14.61 8.63
CA PHE A 186 -9.46 -13.47 7.98
C PHE A 186 -9.26 -13.65 6.49
N TRP A 187 -8.73 -14.81 6.07
CA TRP A 187 -8.48 -15.06 4.65
C TRP A 187 -9.77 -15.18 3.84
N GLU A 188 -10.81 -15.79 4.41
CA GLU A 188 -12.13 -15.86 3.79
C GLU A 188 -12.73 -14.46 3.57
N ALA A 189 -12.70 -13.61 4.61
CA ALA A 189 -13.13 -12.22 4.51
C ALA A 189 -12.32 -11.47 3.44
N LYS A 190 -10.99 -11.61 3.46
CA LYS A 190 -10.10 -10.93 2.52
C LYS A 190 -10.29 -11.37 1.08
N MET A 191 -10.53 -12.66 0.83
CA MET A 191 -10.85 -13.17 -0.51
C MET A 191 -12.14 -12.55 -1.04
N ASN A 192 -13.15 -12.34 -0.18
CA ASN A 192 -14.40 -11.69 -0.57
C ASN A 192 -14.24 -10.18 -0.84
N LEU A 193 -13.30 -9.49 -0.18
CA LEU A 193 -12.98 -8.07 -0.45
C LEU A 193 -12.40 -7.85 -1.86
N ALA A 194 -11.52 -8.76 -2.30
CA ALA A 194 -10.81 -8.65 -3.57
C ALA A 194 -11.71 -8.86 -4.81
N ARG A 195 -12.97 -9.27 -4.60
CA ARG A 195 -13.95 -9.52 -5.67
C ARG A 195 -14.76 -8.26 -5.99
N SER A 196 -15.94 -8.46 -6.59
CA SER A 196 -16.85 -7.40 -7.04
C SER A 196 -17.42 -6.57 -5.89
N VAL A 197 -17.96 -5.39 -6.22
CA VAL A 197 -18.75 -4.53 -5.31
C VAL A 197 -19.88 -5.31 -4.63
N SER A 198 -20.57 -6.21 -5.37
CA SER A 198 -21.61 -7.07 -4.81
C SER A 198 -21.07 -8.06 -3.75
N SER A 199 -19.84 -8.54 -3.91
CA SER A 199 -19.16 -9.38 -2.91
C SER A 199 -18.87 -8.61 -1.63
N ARG A 200 -18.39 -7.37 -1.76
CA ARG A 200 -18.11 -6.48 -0.62
C ARG A 200 -19.38 -6.16 0.18
N ARG A 201 -20.50 -5.88 -0.49
CA ARG A 201 -21.80 -5.66 0.17
C ARG A 201 -22.26 -6.87 0.99
N ARG A 202 -22.10 -8.09 0.45
CA ARG A 202 -22.43 -9.31 1.19
C ARG A 202 -21.49 -9.52 2.38
N LEU A 203 -20.20 -9.28 2.20
CA LEU A 203 -19.22 -9.37 3.27
C LEU A 203 -19.57 -8.43 4.43
N LEU A 204 -20.03 -7.21 4.14
CA LEU A 204 -20.44 -6.24 5.16
C LEU A 204 -21.51 -6.80 6.12
N GLN A 205 -22.43 -7.62 5.60
CA GLN A 205 -23.48 -8.25 6.41
C GLN A 205 -22.93 -9.36 7.32
N VAL A 206 -21.82 -10.01 6.93
CA VAL A 206 -21.25 -11.15 7.65
C VAL A 206 -20.12 -10.72 8.60
N LEU A 207 -19.41 -9.63 8.29
CA LEU A 207 -18.28 -9.12 9.07
C LEU A 207 -18.54 -9.00 10.59
N PRO A 208 -19.70 -8.48 11.06
CA PRO A 208 -19.96 -8.40 12.49
C PRO A 208 -19.87 -9.76 13.20
N SER A 209 -20.40 -10.81 12.58
CA SER A 209 -20.34 -12.17 13.15
C SER A 209 -18.93 -12.75 13.17
N ILE A 210 -18.13 -12.47 12.13
CA ILE A 210 -16.73 -12.87 12.06
C ILE A 210 -15.92 -12.15 13.14
N ILE A 211 -16.14 -10.85 13.31
CA ILE A 211 -15.44 -10.03 14.31
C ILE A 211 -15.80 -10.51 15.71
N GLN A 212 -17.08 -10.75 16.00
CA GLN A 212 -17.51 -11.31 17.28
C GLN A 212 -16.81 -12.65 17.56
N ARG A 213 -16.71 -13.53 16.56
CA ARG A 213 -16.01 -14.81 16.72
C ARG A 213 -14.51 -14.61 17.02
N LEU A 214 -13.86 -13.66 16.37
CA LEU A 214 -12.46 -13.31 16.64
C LEU A 214 -12.27 -12.72 18.04
N GLU A 215 -13.22 -11.91 18.53
CA GLU A 215 -13.22 -11.39 19.89
C GLU A 215 -13.36 -12.51 20.92
N GLU A 216 -14.25 -13.48 20.69
CA GLU A 216 -14.38 -14.69 21.52
C GLU A 216 -13.08 -15.48 21.55
N LEU A 217 -12.46 -15.73 20.39
CA LEU A 217 -11.18 -16.44 20.29
C LEU A 217 -10.08 -15.67 21.04
N TYR A 218 -9.99 -14.36 20.84
CA TYR A 218 -8.99 -13.52 21.49
C TYR A 218 -9.23 -13.42 23.00
N SER A 219 -10.47 -13.51 23.48
CA SER A 219 -10.78 -13.54 24.92
C SER A 219 -10.19 -14.78 25.61
N LYS A 220 -10.20 -15.93 24.91
CA LYS A 220 -9.71 -17.22 25.41
C LYS A 220 -8.21 -17.39 25.20
N VAL A 221 -7.70 -16.97 24.03
CA VAL A 221 -6.31 -17.14 23.61
C VAL A 221 -5.75 -15.77 23.23
N LYS A 222 -4.98 -15.18 24.15
CA LYS A 222 -4.40 -13.84 24.01
C LYS A 222 -3.11 -13.87 23.20
N THR A 223 -3.20 -14.16 21.90
CA THR A 223 -2.07 -14.08 20.99
C THR A 223 -2.29 -13.04 19.89
N PHE A 224 -1.19 -12.47 19.42
CA PHE A 224 -1.12 -11.53 18.32
C PHE A 224 -1.58 -12.14 17.00
N ASN A 225 -1.39 -13.45 16.81
CA ASN A 225 -1.91 -14.17 15.64
C ASN A 225 -3.44 -14.12 15.53
N ILE A 226 -4.15 -13.89 16.64
CA ILE A 226 -5.61 -13.66 16.66
C ILE A 226 -5.92 -12.16 16.64
N TYR A 227 -5.17 -11.36 17.41
CA TYR A 227 -5.36 -9.90 17.48
C TYR A 227 -5.17 -9.19 16.13
N ASP A 228 -4.18 -9.60 15.32
CA ASP A 228 -3.89 -8.95 14.04
C ASP A 228 -5.02 -9.13 13.00
N PRO A 229 -5.56 -10.34 12.77
CA PRO A 229 -6.82 -10.55 12.08
C PRO A 229 -7.98 -9.71 12.60
N LEU A 230 -8.18 -9.67 13.93
CA LEU A 230 -9.26 -8.93 14.58
C LEU A 230 -9.16 -7.42 14.28
N LEU A 231 -8.00 -6.82 14.57
CA LEU A 231 -7.73 -5.41 14.32
C LEU A 231 -7.97 -5.06 12.85
N LYS A 232 -7.44 -5.86 11.92
CA LYS A 232 -7.57 -5.60 10.49
C LYS A 232 -9.02 -5.66 10.03
N LEU A 233 -9.81 -6.63 10.49
CA LEU A 233 -11.21 -6.75 10.08
C LEU A 233 -12.10 -5.69 10.71
N GLN A 234 -11.83 -5.28 11.96
CA GLN A 234 -12.50 -4.13 12.56
C GLN A 234 -12.25 -2.85 11.73
N LEU A 235 -10.99 -2.60 11.34
CA LEU A 235 -10.66 -1.46 10.48
C LEU A 235 -11.37 -1.57 9.11
N ILE A 236 -11.31 -2.73 8.45
CA ILE A 236 -11.97 -2.94 7.16
C ILE A 236 -13.49 -2.71 7.25
N GLN A 237 -14.14 -3.18 8.32
CA GLN A 237 -15.56 -2.96 8.53
C GLN A 237 -15.89 -1.47 8.57
N GLN A 238 -15.20 -0.71 9.42
CA GLN A 238 -15.47 0.73 9.57
C GLN A 238 -15.12 1.52 8.29
N GLU A 239 -14.08 1.10 7.56
CA GLU A 239 -13.71 1.67 6.25
C GLU A 239 -14.82 1.48 5.20
N LEU A 240 -15.47 0.31 5.19
CA LEU A 240 -16.59 0.01 4.30
C LEU A 240 -17.88 0.73 4.72
N ASP A 241 -18.15 0.80 6.02
CA ASP A 241 -19.30 1.51 6.59
C ASP A 241 -19.17 3.04 6.44
N GLY A 242 -17.94 3.55 6.26
CA GLY A 242 -17.66 4.99 6.22
C GLY A 242 -17.61 5.62 7.61
N ASN A 243 -17.47 4.82 8.68
CA ASN A 243 -17.33 5.31 10.04
C ASN A 243 -15.87 5.63 10.36
N PHE A 244 -15.39 6.72 9.76
CA PHE A 244 -13.99 7.12 9.88
C PHE A 244 -13.61 7.62 11.28
N GLU A 245 -14.56 8.07 12.10
CA GLU A 245 -14.30 8.43 13.50
C GLU A 245 -13.95 7.19 14.34
N GLU A 246 -14.65 6.08 14.12
CA GLU A 246 -14.35 4.83 14.80
C GLU A 246 -12.99 4.25 14.36
N LEU A 247 -12.59 4.44 13.09
CA LEU A 247 -11.24 4.11 12.64
C LEU A 247 -10.15 4.87 13.42
N ILE A 248 -10.37 6.16 13.69
CA ILE A 248 -9.45 6.97 14.50
C ILE A 248 -9.37 6.39 15.92
N ARG A 249 -10.52 6.02 16.50
CA ARG A 249 -10.58 5.40 17.84
C ARG A 249 -9.82 4.07 17.90
N ILE A 250 -10.07 3.17 16.93
CA ILE A 250 -9.45 1.83 16.89
C ILE A 250 -7.93 1.95 16.70
N THR A 251 -7.46 2.79 15.78
CA THR A 251 -6.02 2.95 15.55
C THR A 251 -5.31 3.56 16.76
N SER A 252 -5.93 4.56 17.41
CA SER A 252 -5.42 5.17 18.65
C SER A 252 -5.36 4.17 19.80
N GLU A 253 -6.39 3.33 19.95
CA GLU A 253 -6.43 2.30 20.98
C GLU A 253 -5.34 1.25 20.77
N ALA A 254 -5.13 0.79 19.54
CA ALA A 254 -4.08 -0.18 19.23
C ALA A 254 -2.67 0.35 19.58
N GLU A 255 -2.37 1.61 19.23
CA GLU A 255 -1.11 2.28 19.60
C GLU A 255 -0.98 2.43 21.12
N ARG A 256 -2.08 2.74 21.83
CA ARG A 256 -2.10 2.83 23.29
C ARG A 256 -1.83 1.48 23.95
N LEU A 257 -2.47 0.41 23.48
CA LEU A 257 -2.23 -0.95 23.99
C LEU A 257 -0.78 -1.38 23.74
N PHE A 258 -0.21 -1.02 22.58
CA PHE A 258 1.20 -1.25 22.29
C PHE A 258 2.11 -0.49 23.26
N ALA A 259 1.87 0.80 23.49
CA ALA A 259 2.64 1.62 24.44
C ALA A 259 2.57 1.10 25.88
N GLN A 260 1.44 0.49 26.27
CA GLN A 260 1.26 -0.16 27.57
C GLN A 260 1.90 -1.55 27.67
N GLY A 261 2.58 -2.04 26.62
CA GLY A 261 3.18 -3.37 26.59
C GLY A 261 2.16 -4.52 26.52
N LYS A 262 0.90 -4.24 26.18
CA LYS A 262 -0.17 -5.25 26.06
C LYS A 262 -0.17 -5.96 24.71
N LEU A 263 0.52 -5.41 23.71
CA LEU A 263 0.71 -6.02 22.41
C LEU A 263 2.17 -6.48 22.24
N ASN A 264 2.37 -7.57 21.51
CA ASN A 264 3.68 -8.16 21.33
C ASN A 264 4.62 -7.23 20.53
N ALA A 265 5.72 -6.81 21.17
CA ALA A 265 6.70 -5.88 20.62
C ALA A 265 7.39 -6.36 19.34
N LYS A 266 7.53 -7.68 19.16
CA LYS A 266 8.16 -8.27 17.98
C LYS A 266 7.19 -8.40 16.81
N ARG A 267 5.88 -8.24 17.04
CA ARG A 267 4.82 -8.52 16.07
C ARG A 267 4.06 -7.27 15.62
N PHE A 268 3.75 -6.36 16.54
CA PHE A 268 3.00 -5.16 16.21
C PHE A 268 3.83 -4.22 15.30
N ASP A 269 3.24 -3.83 14.17
CA ASP A 269 3.83 -2.91 13.22
C ASP A 269 3.02 -1.62 13.16
N SER A 270 3.46 -0.61 13.91
CA SER A 270 2.79 0.71 14.00
C SER A 270 2.60 1.40 12.64
N ARG A 271 3.33 1.01 11.59
CA ARG A 271 3.15 1.61 10.26
C ARG A 271 1.74 1.38 9.72
N PHE A 272 1.13 0.25 10.05
CA PHE A 272 -0.22 -0.08 9.58
C PHE A 272 -1.27 0.83 10.23
N THR A 273 -1.25 0.97 11.55
CA THR A 273 -2.13 1.86 12.32
C THR A 273 -1.90 3.32 12.02
N LYS A 274 -0.63 3.77 11.87
CA LYS A 274 -0.29 5.14 11.45
C LYS A 274 -0.85 5.51 10.09
N PHE A 275 -0.76 4.58 9.11
CA PHE A 275 -1.35 4.79 7.79
C PHE A 275 -2.88 4.95 7.89
N TYR A 276 -3.55 4.02 8.57
CA TYR A 276 -5.00 4.06 8.75
C TYR A 276 -5.47 5.30 9.55
N SER A 277 -4.70 5.73 10.54
CA SER A 277 -5.01 6.94 11.33
C SER A 277 -5.04 8.17 10.44
N VAL A 278 -3.99 8.43 9.66
CA VAL A 278 -3.89 9.60 8.77
C VAL A 278 -4.97 9.55 7.69
N TYR A 279 -5.17 8.36 7.11
CA TYR A 279 -6.26 8.12 6.16
C TYR A 279 -7.64 8.42 6.76
N ALA A 280 -7.93 7.95 7.97
CA ALA A 280 -9.21 8.18 8.63
C ALA A 280 -9.42 9.66 8.98
N HIS A 281 -8.37 10.39 9.38
CA HIS A 281 -8.47 11.84 9.62
C HIS A 281 -8.81 12.61 8.35
N LEU A 282 -8.23 12.24 7.21
CA LEU A 282 -8.57 12.81 5.91
C LEU A 282 -10.06 12.61 5.61
N ARG A 283 -10.56 11.38 5.78
CA ARG A 283 -11.94 11.01 5.44
C ARG A 283 -12.97 11.55 6.42
N ALA A 284 -12.63 11.66 7.69
CA ALA A 284 -13.44 12.30 8.72
C ALA A 284 -13.37 13.84 8.71
N ARG A 285 -12.62 14.44 7.76
CA ARG A 285 -12.37 15.90 7.70
C ARG A 285 -11.75 16.47 8.99
N ARG A 286 -10.98 15.68 9.72
CA ARG A 286 -10.19 16.10 10.90
C ARG A 286 -8.82 16.60 10.47
N LEU A 287 -8.81 17.66 9.63
CA LEU A 287 -7.66 18.07 8.83
C LEU A 287 -6.44 18.46 9.69
N LYS A 288 -6.61 19.42 10.61
CA LYS A 288 -5.52 19.88 11.49
C LYS A 288 -4.88 18.76 12.31
N GLY A 289 -5.69 17.89 12.90
CA GLY A 289 -5.20 16.72 13.64
C GLY A 289 -4.48 15.72 12.73
N GLY A 290 -5.03 15.48 11.54
CA GLY A 290 -4.42 14.62 10.53
C GLY A 290 -3.06 15.13 10.05
N LEU A 291 -2.93 16.43 9.80
CA LEU A 291 -1.67 17.08 9.39
C LEU A 291 -0.58 16.92 10.47
N ALA A 292 -0.91 17.22 11.72
CA ALA A 292 0.02 17.10 12.85
C ALA A 292 0.51 15.64 13.01
N LEU A 293 -0.37 14.66 12.88
CA LEU A 293 0.00 13.23 12.92
C LEU A 293 0.84 12.82 11.72
N ALA A 294 0.46 13.25 10.51
CA ALA A 294 1.10 12.84 9.28
C ALA A 294 2.58 13.26 9.23
N GLU A 295 2.89 14.45 9.72
CA GLU A 295 4.28 14.94 9.82
C GLU A 295 5.15 14.04 10.70
N GLY A 296 4.67 13.73 11.92
CA GLY A 296 5.40 12.86 12.86
C GLY A 296 5.51 11.41 12.38
N TYR A 297 4.51 10.91 11.67
CA TYR A 297 4.45 9.51 11.24
C TYR A 297 5.23 9.22 9.95
N LEU A 298 5.53 10.23 9.13
CA LEU A 298 6.22 10.03 7.85
C LEU A 298 7.57 9.32 7.99
N ALA A 299 8.29 9.57 9.10
CA ALA A 299 9.58 8.94 9.39
C ALA A 299 9.50 7.41 9.60
N ALA A 300 8.31 6.88 9.93
CA ALA A 300 8.11 5.45 10.10
C ALA A 300 8.12 4.68 8.75
N PHE A 301 8.00 5.38 7.63
CA PHE A 301 7.93 4.77 6.30
C PHE A 301 9.25 4.97 5.54
N HIS A 302 9.84 3.88 5.06
CA HIS A 302 11.09 3.96 4.32
C HIS A 302 10.86 4.57 2.93
N ARG A 303 11.66 5.59 2.55
CA ARG A 303 11.47 6.40 1.32
C ARG A 303 11.45 5.60 0.01
N SER A 304 12.05 4.41 -0.02
CA SER A 304 12.03 3.52 -1.20
C SER A 304 10.86 2.55 -1.25
N SER A 305 9.97 2.56 -0.27
CA SER A 305 8.81 1.66 -0.20
C SER A 305 7.58 2.28 -0.85
N ASN A 306 6.73 1.45 -1.48
CA ASN A 306 5.43 1.89 -2.00
C ASN A 306 4.54 2.47 -0.88
N ASN A 307 4.67 1.96 0.34
CA ASN A 307 3.92 2.44 1.50
C ASN A 307 4.26 3.91 1.83
N TRP A 308 5.51 4.34 1.62
CA TRP A 308 5.90 5.74 1.80
C TRP A 308 5.19 6.66 0.80
N PHE A 309 5.12 6.26 -0.47
CA PHE A 309 4.41 7.05 -1.49
C PHE A 309 2.90 7.09 -1.23
N ALA A 310 2.30 5.96 -0.83
CA ALA A 310 0.88 5.92 -0.48
C ALA A 310 0.56 6.76 0.78
N PHE A 311 1.44 6.72 1.79
CA PHE A 311 1.29 7.54 2.98
C PHE A 311 1.44 9.04 2.66
N LEU A 312 2.43 9.40 1.84
CA LEU A 312 2.64 10.77 1.39
C LEU A 312 1.47 11.30 0.56
N GLU A 313 0.79 10.43 -0.20
CA GLU A 313 -0.42 10.77 -0.95
C GLU A 313 -1.55 11.22 0.00
N ASN A 314 -1.80 10.47 1.09
CA ASN A 314 -2.76 10.88 2.12
C ASN A 314 -2.35 12.18 2.83
N TYR A 315 -1.06 12.36 3.11
CA TYR A 315 -0.56 13.59 3.73
C TYR A 315 -0.74 14.80 2.79
N TYR A 316 -0.41 14.63 1.52
CA TYR A 316 -0.65 15.65 0.48
C TYR A 316 -2.14 16.01 0.38
N LEU A 317 -3.02 15.01 0.38
CA LEU A 317 -4.47 15.25 0.31
C LEU A 317 -4.99 16.00 1.55
N LEU A 318 -4.47 15.72 2.75
CA LEU A 318 -4.80 16.51 3.95
C LEU A 318 -4.45 17.99 3.75
N ALA A 319 -3.26 18.29 3.22
CA ALA A 319 -2.84 19.68 2.96
C ALA A 319 -3.72 20.35 1.90
N MET A 320 -4.03 19.64 0.81
CA MET A 320 -4.95 20.13 -0.23
C MET A 320 -6.37 20.38 0.31
N HIS A 321 -6.83 19.57 1.26
CA HIS A 321 -8.13 19.72 1.90
C HIS A 321 -8.18 20.88 2.89
N ASP A 322 -7.09 21.08 3.63
CA ASP A 322 -6.96 22.19 4.59
C ASP A 322 -6.79 23.54 3.88
N GLY A 323 -6.37 23.52 2.62
CA GLY A 323 -6.06 24.73 1.84
C GLY A 323 -4.61 25.21 2.02
N ASP A 324 -3.78 24.44 2.73
CA ASP A 324 -2.34 24.66 2.84
C ASP A 324 -1.62 24.21 1.56
N TYR A 325 -1.78 25.00 0.50
CA TYR A 325 -1.19 24.72 -0.81
C TYR A 325 0.33 24.87 -0.82
N LEU A 326 0.90 25.60 0.14
CA LEU A 326 2.36 25.69 0.32
C LEU A 326 2.91 24.33 0.75
N LEU A 327 2.36 23.76 1.84
CA LEU A 327 2.72 22.42 2.29
C LEU A 327 2.46 21.36 1.21
N ALA A 328 1.33 21.43 0.50
CA ALA A 328 1.06 20.53 -0.61
C ALA A 328 2.16 20.60 -1.70
N GLY A 329 2.64 21.80 -2.03
CA GLY A 329 3.77 22.03 -2.94
C GLY A 329 5.08 21.42 -2.45
N GLU A 330 5.39 21.57 -1.17
CA GLU A 330 6.57 20.97 -0.53
C GLU A 330 6.52 19.43 -0.57
N LEU A 331 5.36 18.84 -0.24
CA LEU A 331 5.15 17.39 -0.27
C LEU A 331 5.26 16.85 -1.70
N LEU A 332 4.73 17.57 -2.70
CA LEU A 332 4.89 17.22 -4.11
C LEU A 332 6.37 17.26 -4.54
N LYS A 333 7.11 18.31 -4.17
CA LYS A 333 8.56 18.41 -4.44
C LYS A 333 9.30 17.23 -3.79
N ARG A 334 8.96 16.89 -2.54
CA ARG A 334 9.55 15.74 -1.81
C ARG A 334 9.27 14.40 -2.50
N GLN A 335 8.09 14.25 -3.11
CA GLN A 335 7.74 13.08 -3.92
C GLN A 335 8.57 13.01 -5.20
N GLN A 336 8.67 14.11 -5.94
CA GLN A 336 9.37 14.17 -7.23
C GLN A 336 10.89 14.01 -7.10
N GLN A 337 11.47 14.55 -6.02
CA GLN A 337 12.90 14.44 -5.72
C GLN A 337 13.28 13.07 -5.13
N ASN A 338 12.31 12.19 -4.85
CA ASN A 338 12.61 10.86 -4.35
C ASN A 338 13.23 9.99 -5.47
N PRO A 339 14.44 9.43 -5.29
CA PRO A 339 15.10 8.62 -6.32
C PRO A 339 14.31 7.37 -6.76
N PHE A 340 13.33 6.94 -5.96
CA PHE A 340 12.52 5.77 -6.21
C PHE A 340 11.18 6.08 -6.90
N VAL A 341 10.90 7.35 -7.22
CA VAL A 341 9.64 7.78 -7.85
C VAL A 341 9.38 7.06 -9.18
N THR A 342 10.42 6.79 -9.96
CA THR A 342 10.32 6.06 -11.24
C THR A 342 9.99 4.58 -11.08
N LYS A 343 10.09 4.04 -9.85
CA LYS A 343 9.82 2.63 -9.56
C LYS A 343 8.39 2.38 -9.05
N ILE A 344 7.62 3.43 -8.78
CA ILE A 344 6.20 3.27 -8.41
C ILE A 344 5.40 2.83 -9.64
N SER A 345 4.27 2.18 -9.42
CA SER A 345 3.43 1.67 -10.52
C SER A 345 2.90 2.80 -11.40
N GLN A 346 2.69 2.54 -12.70
CA GLN A 346 2.11 3.51 -13.63
C GLN A 346 0.79 4.12 -13.10
N PRO A 347 -0.15 3.34 -12.50
CA PRO A 347 -1.31 3.94 -11.87
C PRO A 347 -1.00 4.95 -10.77
N ALA A 348 0.03 4.72 -9.96
CA ALA A 348 0.43 5.67 -8.92
C ALA A 348 1.04 6.94 -9.53
N GLN A 349 1.85 6.82 -10.60
CA GLN A 349 2.39 7.98 -11.33
C GLN A 349 1.26 8.85 -11.88
N GLN A 350 0.26 8.24 -12.55
CA GLN A 350 -0.91 8.95 -13.07
C GLN A 350 -1.71 9.68 -11.98
N ARG A 351 -1.85 9.08 -10.79
CA ARG A 351 -2.49 9.77 -9.66
C ARG A 351 -1.71 11.00 -9.23
N TRP A 352 -0.40 10.89 -9.04
CA TRP A 352 0.45 12.03 -8.68
C TRP A 352 0.45 13.15 -9.73
N GLU A 353 0.35 12.80 -11.02
CA GLU A 353 0.17 13.78 -12.10
C GLU A 353 -1.16 14.54 -11.97
N LEU A 354 -2.27 13.83 -11.69
CA LEU A 354 -3.57 14.47 -11.48
C LEU A 354 -3.57 15.37 -10.23
N LEU A 355 -2.98 14.91 -9.12
CA LEU A 355 -2.81 15.69 -7.90
C LEU A 355 -2.04 16.99 -8.19
N ARG A 356 -0.91 16.88 -8.88
CA ARG A 356 -0.12 18.05 -9.33
C ARG A 356 -0.93 18.99 -10.21
N ALA A 357 -1.78 18.48 -11.09
CA ALA A 357 -2.62 19.29 -11.95
C ALA A 357 -3.64 20.11 -11.13
N TYR A 358 -4.23 19.51 -10.10
CA TYR A 358 -5.11 20.21 -9.17
C TYR A 358 -4.38 21.29 -8.36
N LEU A 359 -3.17 21.02 -7.86
CA LEU A 359 -2.37 22.06 -7.23
C LEU A 359 -2.02 23.18 -8.20
N PHE A 360 -1.65 22.85 -9.44
CA PHE A 360 -1.39 23.87 -10.46
C PHE A 360 -2.64 24.70 -10.73
N PHE A 361 -3.82 24.08 -10.73
CA PHE A 361 -5.07 24.80 -10.92
C PHE A 361 -5.29 25.84 -9.81
N VAL A 362 -5.12 25.52 -8.53
CA VAL A 362 -5.37 26.50 -7.45
C VAL A 362 -4.19 27.40 -7.10
N ARG A 363 -2.96 26.92 -7.29
CA ARG A 363 -1.70 27.57 -6.87
C ARG A 363 -0.55 27.21 -7.84
N PRO A 364 -0.54 27.79 -9.06
CA PRO A 364 0.43 27.46 -10.12
C PRO A 364 1.90 27.48 -9.69
N GLU A 365 2.27 28.45 -8.86
CA GLU A 365 3.62 28.69 -8.36
C GLU A 365 4.16 27.52 -7.51
N GLU A 366 3.28 26.81 -6.80
CA GLU A 366 3.69 25.69 -5.94
C GLU A 366 3.77 24.36 -6.67
N ALA A 367 3.02 24.19 -7.75
CA ALA A 367 2.99 22.95 -8.51
C ALA A 367 4.26 22.68 -9.35
N GLY A 368 5.09 23.71 -9.54
CA GLY A 368 6.31 23.64 -10.37
C GLY A 368 6.03 23.14 -11.79
N LEU A 369 4.82 23.34 -12.31
CA LEU A 369 4.36 22.88 -13.62
C LEU A 369 4.27 24.09 -14.57
N ARG A 370 4.65 23.93 -15.84
CA ARG A 370 4.51 25.00 -16.83
C ARG A 370 3.07 25.01 -17.39
N PRO A 371 2.49 26.17 -17.72
CA PRO A 371 1.12 26.26 -18.25
C PRO A 371 0.86 25.38 -19.48
N LEU A 372 1.82 25.31 -20.41
CA LEU A 372 1.71 24.46 -21.61
C LEU A 372 1.62 22.96 -21.25
N HIS A 373 2.43 22.51 -20.29
CA HIS A 373 2.40 21.12 -19.84
C HIS A 373 1.11 20.80 -19.09
N PHE A 374 0.56 21.77 -18.34
CA PHE A 374 -0.75 21.63 -17.71
C PHE A 374 -1.86 21.44 -18.76
N ALA A 375 -1.91 22.29 -19.79
CA ALA A 375 -2.90 22.17 -20.86
C ALA A 375 -2.82 20.80 -21.57
N GLN A 376 -1.61 20.33 -21.88
CA GLN A 376 -1.40 19.00 -22.45
C GLN A 376 -1.84 17.88 -21.51
N LEU A 377 -1.54 18.00 -20.22
CA LEU A 377 -1.93 17.01 -19.21
C LEU A 377 -3.45 16.90 -19.12
N VAL A 378 -4.16 18.02 -18.95
CA VAL A 378 -5.63 18.07 -18.85
C VAL A 378 -6.32 17.41 -20.05
N GLN A 379 -5.75 17.56 -21.25
CA GLN A 379 -6.29 16.96 -22.47
C GLN A 379 -5.94 15.48 -22.65
N ARG A 380 -4.82 15.01 -22.08
CA ARG A 380 -4.29 13.65 -22.28
C ARG A 380 -4.69 12.64 -21.21
N ILE A 381 -5.32 13.05 -20.12
CA ILE A 381 -5.64 12.10 -19.04
C ILE A 381 -6.66 11.07 -19.55
N PRO A 382 -6.30 9.76 -19.58
CA PRO A 382 -7.16 8.71 -20.11
C PRO A 382 -8.28 8.35 -19.13
N ASP A 383 -9.36 7.77 -19.67
CA ASP A 383 -10.42 7.16 -18.86
C ASP A 383 -9.85 6.03 -18.00
N HIS A 384 -10.05 6.10 -16.69
CA HIS A 384 -9.74 5.03 -15.77
C HIS A 384 -10.84 3.96 -15.76
N SER A 385 -10.49 2.73 -15.37
CA SER A 385 -11.44 1.62 -15.20
C SER A 385 -12.56 1.96 -14.20
N ARG A 386 -13.69 1.23 -14.26
CA ARG A 386 -14.85 1.42 -13.36
C ARG A 386 -14.48 1.42 -11.87
N ASP A 387 -13.47 0.66 -11.46
CA ASP A 387 -12.98 0.59 -10.07
C ASP A 387 -12.24 1.87 -9.60
N LYS A 388 -12.10 2.88 -10.47
CA LYS A 388 -11.44 4.17 -10.21
C LYS A 388 -12.34 5.36 -10.55
N GLN A 389 -13.64 5.17 -10.36
CA GLN A 389 -14.68 6.13 -10.71
C GLN A 389 -14.40 7.55 -10.16
N GLY A 390 -13.91 7.70 -8.93
CA GLY A 390 -13.59 9.01 -8.36
C GLY A 390 -12.49 9.78 -9.11
N TYR A 391 -11.46 9.10 -9.64
CA TYR A 391 -10.43 9.77 -10.43
C TYR A 391 -10.99 10.29 -11.75
N ASN A 392 -11.88 9.54 -12.41
CA ASN A 392 -12.58 10.00 -13.62
C ASN A 392 -13.42 11.25 -13.34
N VAL A 393 -14.15 11.27 -12.22
CA VAL A 393 -14.89 12.45 -11.77
C VAL A 393 -13.95 13.65 -11.60
N ALA A 394 -12.83 13.46 -10.91
CA ALA A 394 -11.84 14.52 -10.70
C ALA A 394 -11.25 15.04 -12.03
N ILE A 395 -10.99 14.17 -13.03
CA ILE A 395 -10.50 14.58 -14.35
C ILE A 395 -11.53 15.45 -15.08
N LEU A 396 -12.79 15.02 -15.10
CA LEU A 396 -13.85 15.75 -15.79
C LEU A 396 -14.09 17.13 -15.17
N ILE A 397 -14.05 17.23 -13.85
CA ILE A 397 -14.14 18.52 -13.13
C ILE A 397 -12.96 19.41 -13.51
N LEU A 398 -11.73 18.89 -13.48
CA LEU A 398 -10.53 19.67 -13.82
C LEU A 398 -10.56 20.17 -15.26
N GLN A 399 -11.01 19.33 -16.21
CA GLN A 399 -11.19 19.72 -17.61
C GLN A 399 -12.21 20.85 -17.75
N PHE A 400 -13.37 20.74 -17.10
CA PHE A 400 -14.38 21.78 -17.12
C PHE A 400 -13.83 23.11 -16.57
N LEU A 401 -13.18 23.07 -15.41
CA LEU A 401 -12.62 24.25 -14.77
C LEU A 401 -11.45 24.87 -15.57
N HIS A 402 -10.69 24.05 -16.29
CA HIS A 402 -9.63 24.52 -17.19
C HIS A 402 -10.19 25.38 -18.33
N PHE A 403 -11.21 24.90 -19.04
CA PHE A 403 -11.84 25.66 -20.12
C PHE A 403 -12.60 26.87 -19.60
N LEU A 404 -13.19 26.77 -18.39
CA LEU A 404 -13.82 27.91 -17.73
C LEU A 404 -12.79 29.03 -17.52
N ARG A 405 -11.62 28.70 -16.98
CA ARG A 405 -10.53 29.66 -16.78
C ARG A 405 -10.02 30.29 -18.08
N GLN A 406 -10.06 29.55 -19.19
CA GLN A 406 -9.63 30.06 -20.50
C GLN A 406 -10.69 30.94 -21.18
N GLY A 407 -11.94 30.92 -20.70
CA GLY A 407 -13.06 31.56 -21.39
C GLY A 407 -13.45 30.86 -22.70
N ASP A 408 -12.99 29.63 -22.94
CA ASP A 408 -13.33 28.84 -24.13
C ASP A 408 -14.73 28.21 -23.94
N ILE A 409 -15.75 28.98 -24.31
CA ILE A 409 -17.16 28.59 -24.12
C ILE A 409 -17.51 27.36 -24.96
N GLU A 410 -17.00 27.24 -26.18
CA GLU A 410 -17.30 26.12 -27.07
C GLU A 410 -16.76 24.80 -26.48
N ALA A 411 -15.48 24.78 -26.11
CA ALA A 411 -14.88 23.60 -25.48
C ALA A 411 -15.54 23.28 -24.13
N LEU A 412 -15.92 24.30 -23.35
CA LEU A 412 -16.62 24.12 -22.08
C LEU A 412 -17.99 23.46 -22.27
N LEU A 413 -18.79 23.89 -23.25
CA LEU A 413 -20.09 23.28 -23.56
C LEU A 413 -19.95 21.82 -23.97
N ALA A 414 -18.93 21.48 -24.77
CA ALA A 414 -18.63 20.09 -25.12
C ALA A 414 -18.30 19.24 -23.88
N ARG A 415 -17.55 19.79 -22.91
CA ARG A 415 -17.25 19.10 -21.64
C ARG A 415 -18.45 18.98 -20.73
N LEU A 416 -19.35 19.97 -20.75
CA LEU A 416 -20.60 19.91 -19.99
C LEU A 416 -21.48 18.74 -20.44
N GLU A 417 -21.58 18.50 -21.75
CA GLU A 417 -22.31 17.35 -22.28
C GLU A 417 -21.63 16.02 -21.90
N GLY A 418 -20.30 15.98 -21.88
CA GLY A 418 -19.54 14.85 -21.35
C GLY A 418 -19.86 14.56 -19.87
N LEU A 419 -19.88 15.60 -19.04
CA LEU A 419 -20.25 15.51 -17.62
C LEU A 419 -21.67 14.95 -17.42
N ARG A 420 -22.65 15.45 -18.18
CA ARG A 420 -24.06 14.97 -18.12
C ARG A 420 -24.16 13.51 -18.51
N LYS A 421 -23.51 13.10 -19.60
CA LYS A 421 -23.46 11.70 -20.04
C LYS A 421 -22.84 10.82 -18.95
N TYR A 422 -21.72 11.26 -18.36
CA TYR A 422 -21.06 10.53 -17.28
C TYR A 422 -21.94 10.41 -16.03
N GLU A 423 -22.58 11.49 -15.60
CA GLU A 423 -23.53 11.49 -14.47
C GLU A 423 -24.62 10.44 -14.68
N SER A 424 -25.24 10.46 -15.86
CA SER A 424 -26.32 9.53 -16.21
C SER A 424 -25.87 8.08 -16.29
N ALA A 425 -24.61 7.81 -16.67
CA ALA A 425 -24.09 6.47 -16.87
C ALA A 425 -23.53 5.87 -15.57
N HIS A 426 -22.97 6.69 -14.68
CA HIS A 426 -22.12 6.21 -13.58
C HIS A 426 -22.48 6.73 -12.19
N LEU A 427 -23.18 7.87 -12.06
CA LEU A 427 -23.41 8.53 -10.76
C LEU A 427 -24.86 8.36 -10.25
N ARG A 428 -25.46 7.18 -10.37
CA ARG A 428 -26.86 6.95 -9.99
C ARG A 428 -27.07 6.64 -8.50
N ASP A 429 -26.02 6.22 -7.81
CA ASP A 429 -26.12 5.73 -6.44
C ASP A 429 -26.18 6.87 -5.41
N ALA A 430 -26.69 6.59 -4.21
CA ALA A 430 -26.72 7.54 -3.10
C ALA A 430 -25.30 7.98 -2.70
N ALA A 431 -24.33 7.07 -2.80
CA ALA A 431 -22.95 7.34 -2.45
C ALA A 431 -22.22 8.28 -3.41
N THR A 432 -22.74 8.49 -4.63
CA THR A 432 -22.16 9.46 -5.58
C THR A 432 -22.87 10.81 -5.52
N LEU A 433 -23.62 11.08 -4.44
CA LEU A 433 -24.40 12.31 -4.28
C LEU A 433 -23.50 13.55 -4.28
N ARG A 434 -22.34 13.51 -3.61
CA ARG A 434 -21.41 14.66 -3.55
C ARG A 434 -20.90 15.03 -4.93
N SER A 435 -20.36 14.06 -5.68
CA SER A 435 -19.99 14.22 -7.11
C SER A 435 -21.13 14.79 -7.96
N ARG A 436 -22.38 14.29 -7.80
CA ARG A 436 -23.55 14.82 -8.52
C ARG A 436 -23.85 16.27 -8.17
N LEU A 437 -23.79 16.62 -6.89
CA LEU A 437 -24.03 18.00 -6.45
C LEU A 437 -22.98 18.94 -7.03
N MET A 438 -21.71 18.52 -7.05
CA MET A 438 -20.64 19.27 -7.71
C MET A 438 -20.92 19.45 -9.21
N PHE A 439 -21.33 18.39 -9.93
CA PHE A 439 -21.67 18.51 -11.35
C PHE A 439 -22.84 19.46 -11.61
N ARG A 440 -23.85 19.46 -10.73
CA ARG A 440 -24.99 20.39 -10.82
C ARG A 440 -24.58 21.84 -10.57
N LEU A 441 -23.65 22.08 -9.64
CA LEU A 441 -23.06 23.39 -9.40
C LEU A 441 -22.29 23.87 -10.65
N LEU A 442 -21.49 23.01 -11.29
CA LEU A 442 -20.82 23.36 -12.56
C LEU A 442 -21.81 23.61 -13.70
N GLN A 443 -22.89 22.82 -13.80
CA GLN A 443 -23.94 23.06 -14.79
C GLN A 443 -24.67 24.39 -14.56
N LEU A 444 -24.77 24.85 -13.31
CA LEU A 444 -25.39 26.13 -12.98
C LEU A 444 -24.62 27.30 -13.59
N THR A 445 -23.28 27.22 -13.67
CA THR A 445 -22.48 28.32 -14.24
C THR A 445 -22.88 28.61 -15.68
N VAL A 446 -23.17 27.57 -16.47
CA VAL A 446 -23.61 27.73 -17.86
C VAL A 446 -25.07 28.16 -17.94
N LYS A 447 -25.95 27.59 -17.10
CA LYS A 447 -27.39 27.93 -17.09
C LYS A 447 -27.65 29.40 -16.78
N GLU A 448 -26.84 29.99 -15.93
CA GLU A 448 -26.94 31.39 -15.54
C GLU A 448 -26.04 32.31 -16.37
N ASN A 449 -25.59 31.85 -17.54
CA ASN A 449 -24.72 32.61 -18.45
C ASN A 449 -23.49 33.20 -17.77
N PHE A 450 -22.87 32.42 -16.86
CA PHE A 450 -21.69 32.79 -16.11
C PHE A 450 -21.88 33.99 -15.16
N ASP A 451 -23.12 34.41 -14.88
CA ASP A 451 -23.41 35.47 -13.92
C ASP A 451 -23.10 35.02 -12.49
N VAL A 452 -22.09 35.65 -11.88
CA VAL A 452 -21.57 35.32 -10.55
C VAL A 452 -22.68 35.38 -9.49
N LYS A 453 -23.48 36.45 -9.48
CA LYS A 453 -24.47 36.71 -8.42
C LYS A 453 -25.62 35.71 -8.50
N ALA A 454 -26.08 35.40 -9.70
CA ALA A 454 -27.09 34.39 -9.97
C ALA A 454 -26.59 32.99 -9.61
N CYS A 455 -25.35 32.64 -9.99
CA CYS A 455 -24.73 31.37 -9.64
C CYS A 455 -24.58 31.20 -8.13
N GLU A 456 -24.10 32.23 -7.43
CA GLU A 456 -23.93 32.21 -5.98
C GLU A 456 -25.27 32.06 -5.26
N LYS A 457 -26.28 32.87 -5.63
CA LYS A 457 -27.62 32.82 -5.05
C LYS A 457 -28.33 31.49 -5.30
N LYS A 458 -28.35 31.01 -6.55
CA LYS A 458 -29.05 29.76 -6.91
C LYS A 458 -28.26 28.51 -6.51
N GLY A 459 -26.94 28.61 -6.39
CA GLY A 459 -26.05 27.53 -5.97
C GLY A 459 -26.11 27.25 -4.46
N GLN A 460 -26.57 28.21 -3.65
CA GLN A 460 -26.57 28.10 -2.18
C GLN A 460 -27.31 26.85 -1.68
N VAL A 461 -28.45 26.48 -2.27
CA VAL A 461 -29.20 25.27 -1.89
C VAL A 461 -28.41 23.99 -2.19
N LEU A 462 -27.73 23.95 -3.35
CA LEU A 462 -26.90 22.81 -3.73
C LEU A 462 -25.65 22.71 -2.84
N LEU A 463 -25.05 23.85 -2.49
CA LEU A 463 -23.89 23.93 -1.60
C LEU A 463 -24.23 23.49 -0.18
N ALA A 464 -25.35 23.96 0.39
CA ALA A 464 -25.81 23.53 1.71
C ALA A 464 -26.03 22.01 1.74
N ARG A 465 -26.71 21.47 0.72
CA ARG A 465 -26.90 20.02 0.60
C ARG A 465 -25.59 19.26 0.45
N LEU A 466 -24.60 19.84 -0.23
CA LEU A 466 -23.27 19.24 -0.37
C LEU A 466 -22.57 19.18 0.98
N GLN A 467 -22.60 20.26 1.76
CA GLN A 467 -22.05 20.32 3.12
C GLN A 467 -22.69 19.31 4.07
N ASP A 468 -24.01 19.12 3.98
CA ASP A 468 -24.75 18.16 4.79
C ASP A 468 -24.52 16.70 4.37
N THR A 469 -23.97 16.46 3.17
CA THR A 469 -23.72 15.11 2.67
C THR A 469 -22.34 14.63 3.14
N PRO A 470 -22.25 13.62 4.02
CA PRO A 470 -20.96 13.10 4.47
C PRO A 470 -20.20 12.43 3.32
N PRO A 471 -18.85 12.39 3.37
CA PRO A 471 -18.07 11.60 2.42
C PRO A 471 -18.49 10.12 2.48
N PRO A 472 -18.69 9.45 1.34
CA PRO A 472 -19.07 8.04 1.37
C PRO A 472 -17.91 7.15 1.88
N GLY A 473 -18.22 5.90 2.23
CA GLY A 473 -17.22 4.86 2.51
C GLY A 473 -16.39 4.45 1.28
N GLU A 474 -15.31 3.68 1.47
CA GLU A 474 -14.42 3.23 0.37
C GLU A 474 -15.08 2.32 -0.66
N ALA A 475 -16.23 1.73 -0.33
CA ALA A 475 -16.99 0.91 -1.24
C ALA A 475 -17.38 1.62 -2.56
N PHE A 476 -17.28 2.95 -2.60
CA PHE A 476 -17.72 3.80 -3.72
C PHE A 476 -16.59 4.55 -4.45
N ALA A 477 -15.34 4.38 -4.00
CA ALA A 477 -14.13 4.93 -4.66
C ALA A 477 -14.23 6.43 -5.05
N GLU A 478 -14.95 7.24 -4.27
CA GLU A 478 -15.00 8.69 -4.44
C GLU A 478 -13.72 9.30 -3.85
N ILE A 479 -13.06 10.16 -4.63
CA ILE A 479 -11.91 10.93 -4.17
C ILE A 479 -12.14 12.39 -4.50
N GLU A 480 -12.06 13.23 -3.47
CA GLU A 480 -11.98 14.66 -3.62
C GLU A 480 -10.52 15.06 -3.47
N ILE A 481 -9.91 15.63 -4.50
CA ILE A 481 -8.54 16.17 -4.39
C ILE A 481 -8.58 17.50 -3.65
N ILE A 482 -9.61 18.30 -3.93
CA ILE A 482 -9.98 19.50 -3.20
C ILE A 482 -11.44 19.30 -2.77
N PRO A 483 -11.80 19.63 -1.52
CA PRO A 483 -13.19 19.61 -1.07
C PRO A 483 -14.10 20.32 -2.07
N TYR A 484 -15.20 19.71 -2.49
CA TYR A 484 -16.07 20.30 -3.51
C TYR A 484 -16.65 21.66 -3.10
N GLU A 485 -16.85 21.89 -1.81
CA GLU A 485 -17.23 23.17 -1.24
C GLU A 485 -16.18 24.25 -1.57
N ASN A 486 -14.90 23.95 -1.32
CA ASN A 486 -13.79 24.84 -1.62
C ASN A 486 -13.61 25.00 -3.13
N LEU A 487 -13.80 23.93 -3.89
CA LEU A 487 -13.69 23.96 -5.35
C LEU A 487 -14.79 24.80 -6.00
N TRP A 488 -16.00 24.80 -5.43
CA TRP A 488 -17.08 25.70 -5.84
C TRP A 488 -16.74 27.16 -5.56
N GLN A 489 -16.14 27.46 -4.39
CA GLN A 489 -15.65 28.81 -4.11
C GLN A 489 -14.58 29.25 -5.13
N GLN A 490 -13.65 28.36 -5.48
CA GLN A 490 -12.67 28.62 -6.56
C GLN A 490 -13.36 28.89 -7.91
N THR A 491 -14.44 28.16 -8.20
CA THR A 491 -15.24 28.36 -9.42
C THR A 491 -15.88 29.75 -9.45
N LEU A 492 -16.51 30.18 -8.34
CA LEU A 492 -17.09 31.52 -8.24
C LEU A 492 -16.03 32.63 -8.36
N MET A 493 -14.83 32.44 -7.79
CA MET A 493 -13.72 33.38 -7.95
C MET A 493 -13.27 33.50 -9.41
N LEU A 494 -13.21 32.40 -10.15
CA LEU A 494 -12.91 32.44 -11.58
C LEU A 494 -13.96 33.22 -12.36
N LEU A 495 -15.25 33.01 -12.09
CA LEU A 495 -16.33 33.78 -12.74
C LEU A 495 -16.21 35.28 -12.47
N ARG A 496 -15.81 35.68 -11.25
CA ARG A 496 -15.56 37.09 -10.88
C ARG A 496 -14.42 37.68 -11.71
N GLN A 497 -13.29 36.96 -11.80
CA GLN A 497 -12.14 37.38 -12.61
C GLN A 497 -12.50 37.51 -14.11
N MET A 498 -13.30 36.58 -14.64
CA MET A 498 -13.78 36.66 -16.02
C MET A 498 -14.66 37.89 -16.25
N ALA A 499 -15.60 38.16 -15.35
CA ALA A 499 -16.46 39.35 -15.43
C ALA A 499 -15.65 40.65 -15.40
N GLU A 500 -14.62 40.73 -14.55
CA GLU A 500 -13.70 41.88 -14.49
C GLU A 500 -12.90 42.05 -15.80
N GLN A 501 -12.40 40.96 -16.39
CA GLN A 501 -11.67 40.99 -17.65
C GLN A 501 -12.57 41.40 -18.84
N SER A 502 -13.82 40.95 -18.86
CA SER A 502 -14.79 41.36 -19.88
C SER A 502 -15.19 42.84 -19.78
N GLN A 503 -15.15 43.42 -18.58
CA GLN A 503 -15.40 44.85 -18.37
C GLN A 503 -14.19 45.74 -18.70
N GLN A 504 -12.98 45.20 -18.67
CA GLN A 504 -11.72 45.90 -18.99
C GLN A 504 -11.29 45.79 -20.45
N ALA A 505 -11.91 44.90 -21.24
CA ALA A 505 -11.67 44.82 -22.68
C ALA A 505 -12.29 46.06 -23.38
N PRO A 506 -11.50 46.92 -24.06
CA PRO A 506 -12.07 48.05 -24.78
C PRO A 506 -12.99 47.53 -25.86
N ALA A 507 -14.20 48.09 -25.93
CA ALA A 507 -15.13 47.86 -27.03
C ALA A 507 -14.39 48.15 -28.35
N ARG A 508 -14.13 47.09 -29.12
CA ARG A 508 -13.58 47.20 -30.48
C ARG A 508 -14.71 47.32 -31.48
#